data_AF-A0A1X0K153-F1
#
_entry.id   AF-A0A1X0K153-F1
#
_cell.length_a   1.000
_cell.length_b   1.000
_cell.length_c   1.000
_cell.angle_alpha   90.00
_cell.angle_beta   90.00
_cell.angle_gamma   90.00
#
_symmetry.space_group_name_H-M   'P 1'
#
loop_
_entity.id
_entity.type
_entity.pdbx_description
1 polymer ?
#
loop_
_entity_poly.entity_id
_entity_poly.type
_entity_poly.pdbx_seq_one_letter_code
_entity_poly.pdbx_strand_id
1 'polypeptide(L)'
;MARSAAARKVLRDLDKELAAASARQGRSLVWSAQERAILAQISSILDRKAEFLELYEAAEDTKTKLKISAEVRLLEQAAARLLRGFNTDIPPAPTVRTVMARRAAAVRWDRDAAR
;
A
#
# COMPACT_ATOMS: atom_id res chain seq x y z
N MET A 1 -15.50 2.91 -2.27
CA MET A 1 -14.93 3.05 -3.64
C MET A 1 -14.20 4.37 -3.73
N ALA A 2 -13.15 4.46 -4.56
CA ALA A 2 -12.36 5.68 -4.78
C ALA A 2 -13.20 6.79 -5.47
N ARG A 3 -13.35 7.94 -4.81
CA ARG A 3 -14.23 9.03 -5.24
C ARG A 3 -13.51 10.04 -6.14
N SER A 4 -12.24 10.32 -5.89
CA SER A 4 -11.42 11.26 -6.65
C SER A 4 -10.76 10.60 -7.86
N ALA A 5 -10.50 11.40 -8.90
CA ALA A 5 -9.77 10.94 -10.09
C ALA A 5 -8.34 10.51 -9.74
N ALA A 6 -7.70 11.20 -8.78
CA ALA A 6 -6.37 10.89 -8.29
C ALA A 6 -6.31 9.50 -7.63
N ALA A 7 -7.22 9.22 -6.69
CA ALA A 7 -7.30 7.91 -6.05
C ALA A 7 -7.54 6.78 -7.06
N ARG A 8 -8.48 6.98 -8.01
CA ARG A 8 -8.72 6.01 -9.08
C ARG A 8 -7.48 5.76 -9.95
N LYS A 9 -6.71 6.81 -10.27
CA LYS A 9 -5.48 6.67 -11.06
C LYS A 9 -4.47 5.79 -10.32
N VAL A 10 -4.21 6.07 -9.05
CA VAL A 10 -3.26 5.30 -8.23
C VAL A 10 -3.66 3.83 -8.15
N LEU A 11 -4.93 3.52 -7.88
CA LEU A 11 -5.39 2.13 -7.82
C LEU A 11 -5.22 1.41 -9.17
N ARG A 12 -5.56 2.06 -10.28
CA ARG A 12 -5.36 1.47 -11.62
C ARG A 12 -3.89 1.21 -11.94
N ASP A 13 -3.00 2.11 -11.54
CA ASP A 13 -1.57 1.95 -11.82
C ASP A 13 -1.00 0.78 -10.99
N LEU A 14 -1.41 0.63 -9.72
CA LEU A 14 -1.05 -0.54 -8.91
C LEU A 14 -1.63 -1.85 -9.45
N ASP A 15 -2.88 -1.84 -9.92
CA ASP A 15 -3.49 -3.03 -10.55
C ASP A 15 -2.74 -3.44 -11.84
N LYS A 16 -2.24 -2.47 -12.62
CA LYS A 16 -1.38 -2.74 -13.78
C LYS A 16 -0.05 -3.35 -13.37
N GLU A 17 0.57 -2.85 -12.30
CA GLU A 17 1.83 -3.41 -11.77
C GLU A 17 1.64 -4.87 -11.32
N LEU A 18 0.54 -5.17 -10.62
CA LEU A 18 0.20 -6.54 -10.23
C LEU A 18 -0.07 -7.45 -11.43
N ALA A 19 -0.77 -6.95 -12.45
CA ALA A 19 -1.02 -7.68 -13.69
C ALA A 19 0.29 -7.99 -14.43
N ALA A 20 1.21 -7.01 -14.51
CA ALA A 20 2.53 -7.21 -15.10
C ALA A 20 3.35 -8.23 -14.30
N ALA A 21 3.32 -8.18 -12.96
CA ALA A 21 3.99 -9.15 -12.11
C ALA A 21 3.39 -10.57 -12.28
N SER A 22 2.07 -10.67 -12.42
CA SER A 22 1.38 -11.94 -12.70
C SER A 22 1.85 -12.55 -14.03
N ALA A 23 1.93 -11.73 -15.08
CA ALA A 23 2.39 -12.15 -16.40
C ALA A 23 3.86 -12.63 -16.36
N ARG A 24 4.75 -11.87 -15.71
CA ARG A 24 6.17 -12.26 -15.55
C ARG A 24 6.34 -13.62 -14.87
N GLN A 25 5.44 -13.96 -13.96
CA GLN A 25 5.57 -15.14 -13.10
C GLN A 25 4.76 -16.34 -13.59
N GLY A 26 3.99 -16.19 -14.68
CA GLY A 26 3.16 -17.26 -15.23
C GLY A 26 2.05 -17.74 -14.30
N ARG A 27 1.65 -16.94 -13.29
CA ARG A 27 0.60 -17.28 -12.33
C ARG A 27 -0.27 -16.06 -12.03
N SER A 28 -1.55 -16.30 -11.72
CA SER A 28 -2.47 -15.24 -11.32
C SER A 28 -2.13 -14.74 -9.91
N LEU A 29 -1.78 -13.46 -9.78
CA LEU A 29 -1.62 -12.79 -8.49
C LEU A 29 -2.85 -11.94 -8.21
N VAL A 30 -3.24 -11.91 -6.93
CA VAL A 30 -4.35 -11.11 -6.44
C VAL A 30 -3.92 -10.42 -5.15
N TRP A 31 -4.42 -9.21 -4.94
CA TRP A 31 -4.26 -8.53 -3.65
C TRP A 31 -4.89 -9.35 -2.52
N SER A 32 -4.12 -9.60 -1.48
CA SER A 32 -4.58 -10.16 -0.21
C SER A 32 -5.60 -9.24 0.47
N ALA A 33 -6.33 -9.76 1.45
CA ALA A 33 -7.29 -8.97 2.23
C ALA A 33 -6.61 -7.78 2.93
N GLN A 34 -5.40 -7.97 3.45
CA GLN A 34 -4.62 -6.92 4.09
C GLN A 34 -4.23 -5.83 3.10
N GLU A 35 -3.69 -6.20 1.93
CA GLU A 35 -3.34 -5.25 0.87
C GLU A 35 -4.55 -4.46 0.40
N ARG A 36 -5.71 -5.12 0.24
CA ARG A 36 -6.97 -4.45 -0.12
C ARG A 36 -7.40 -3.42 0.93
N ALA A 37 -7.25 -3.73 2.22
CA ALA A 37 -7.54 -2.78 3.29
C ALA A 37 -6.62 -1.56 3.23
N ILE A 38 -5.33 -1.76 2.97
CA ILE A 38 -4.37 -0.66 2.82
C ILE A 38 -4.67 0.16 1.56
N LEU A 39 -5.01 -0.47 0.42
CA LEU A 39 -5.42 0.22 -0.80
C LEU A 39 -6.67 1.08 -0.56
N ALA A 40 -7.65 0.56 0.20
CA ALA A 40 -8.83 1.32 0.59
C ALA A 40 -8.47 2.53 1.47
N GLN A 41 -7.53 2.36 2.41
CA GLN A 41 -7.03 3.45 3.23
C GLN A 41 -6.30 4.53 2.41
N ILE A 42 -5.42 4.13 1.48
CA ILE A 42 -4.74 5.05 0.56
C ILE A 42 -5.77 5.81 -0.27
N SER A 43 -6.77 5.12 -0.82
CA SER A 43 -7.85 5.75 -1.57
C SER A 43 -8.58 6.80 -0.74
N SER A 44 -8.91 6.49 0.52
CA SER A 44 -9.58 7.44 1.41
C SER A 44 -8.72 8.68 1.69
N ILE A 45 -7.41 8.51 1.86
CA ILE A 45 -6.47 9.62 2.08
C ILE A 45 -6.42 10.52 0.83
N LEU A 46 -6.30 9.92 -0.36
CA LEU A 46 -6.24 10.66 -1.63
C LEU A 46 -7.57 11.37 -1.95
N ASP A 47 -8.70 10.76 -1.63
CA ASP A 47 -10.01 11.40 -1.76
C ASP A 47 -10.11 12.62 -0.84
N ARG A 48 -9.70 12.47 0.43
CA ARG A 48 -9.69 13.60 1.38
C ARG A 48 -8.73 14.70 0.96
N LYS A 49 -7.59 14.34 0.39
CA LYS A 49 -6.63 15.31 -0.18
C LYS A 49 -7.29 16.12 -1.30
N ALA A 50 -8.02 15.47 -2.20
CA ALA A 50 -8.72 16.16 -3.28
C ALA A 50 -9.75 17.17 -2.74
N GLU A 51 -10.56 16.76 -1.76
CA GLU A 51 -11.49 17.66 -1.07
C GLU A 51 -10.76 18.87 -0.45
N PHE A 52 -9.60 18.67 0.16
CA PHE A 52 -8.82 19.74 0.78
C PHE A 52 -8.22 20.69 -0.25
N LEU A 53 -7.81 20.20 -1.42
CA LEU A 53 -7.34 21.05 -2.51
C LEU A 53 -8.46 21.93 -3.04
N GLU A 54 -9.69 21.41 -3.17
CA GLU A 54 -10.85 22.22 -3.54
C GLU A 54 -11.13 23.33 -2.50
N LEU A 55 -11.05 23.01 -1.21
CA LEU A 55 -11.18 24.00 -0.13
C LEU A 55 -10.04 25.03 -0.13
N TYR A 56 -8.83 24.62 -0.50
CA TYR A 56 -7.68 25.52 -0.60
C TYR A 56 -7.88 26.58 -1.68
N GLU A 57 -8.39 26.16 -2.85
CA GLU A 57 -8.68 27.09 -3.95
C GLU A 57 -9.83 28.04 -3.60
N ALA A 58 -10.84 27.55 -2.87
CA ALA A 58 -11.99 28.35 -2.44
C ALA A 58 -11.71 29.31 -1.27
N ALA A 59 -10.63 29.09 -0.50
CA ALA A 59 -10.31 29.93 0.65
C ALA A 59 -9.86 31.33 0.21
N GLU A 60 -10.39 32.37 0.85
CA GLU A 60 -10.06 33.77 0.53
C GLU A 60 -8.89 34.28 1.38
N ASP A 61 -8.78 33.83 2.64
CA ASP A 61 -7.78 34.32 3.57
C ASP A 61 -6.51 33.45 3.60
N THR A 62 -5.36 34.12 3.68
CA THR A 62 -4.03 33.47 3.68
C THR A 62 -3.86 32.50 4.85
N LYS A 63 -4.44 32.80 6.02
CA LYS A 63 -4.28 31.96 7.21
C LYS A 63 -4.95 30.60 7.01
N THR A 64 -6.15 30.57 6.43
CA THR A 64 -6.86 29.34 6.07
C THR A 64 -6.11 28.56 5.00
N LYS A 65 -5.62 29.24 3.94
CA LYS A 65 -4.78 28.61 2.91
C LYS A 65 -3.55 27.91 3.49
N LEU A 66 -2.85 28.55 4.42
CA LEU A 66 -1.68 27.96 5.09
C LEU A 66 -2.03 26.71 5.90
N LYS A 67 -3.15 26.72 6.64
CA LYS A 67 -3.62 25.56 7.40
C LYS A 67 -3.97 24.39 6.48
N ILE A 68 -4.75 24.65 5.43
CA ILE A 68 -5.14 23.60 4.48
C ILE A 68 -3.89 23.03 3.78
N SER A 69 -2.93 23.89 3.42
CA SER A 69 -1.65 23.44 2.84
C SER A 69 -0.87 22.52 3.78
N ALA A 70 -0.89 22.76 5.09
CA ALA A 70 -0.25 21.89 6.06
C ALA A 70 -0.92 20.51 6.09
N GLU A 71 -2.26 20.48 6.12
CA GLU A 71 -3.04 19.24 6.09
C GLU A 71 -2.83 18.44 4.80
N VAL A 72 -2.81 19.10 3.64
CA VAL A 72 -2.51 18.45 2.35
C VAL A 72 -1.16 17.74 2.39
N ARG A 73 -0.12 18.39 2.93
CA ARG A 73 1.22 17.77 3.06
C ARG A 73 1.21 16.57 3.99
N LEU A 74 0.46 16.61 5.09
CA LEU A 74 0.32 15.46 6.01
C LEU A 74 -0.35 14.27 5.32
N LEU A 75 -1.41 14.51 4.55
CA LEU A 75 -2.10 13.49 3.77
C LEU A 75 -1.17 12.88 2.70
N GLU A 76 -0.40 13.71 2.00
CA GLU A 76 0.60 13.25 1.02
C GLU A 76 1.65 12.35 1.65
N GLN A 77 2.21 12.75 2.80
CA GLN A 77 3.20 11.95 3.52
C GLN A 77 2.62 10.64 4.05
N ALA A 78 1.36 10.65 4.51
CA ALA A 78 0.66 9.44 4.93
C ALA A 78 0.47 8.46 3.76
N ALA A 79 -0.02 8.95 2.62
CA ALA A 79 -0.19 8.14 1.42
C ALA A 79 1.16 7.58 0.91
N ALA A 80 2.20 8.41 0.84
CA ALA A 80 3.54 7.98 0.40
C ALA A 80 4.16 6.93 1.33
N ARG A 81 3.91 7.02 2.64
CA ARG A 81 4.35 5.98 3.61
C ARG A 81 3.67 4.63 3.34
N LEU A 82 2.35 4.63 3.14
CA LEU A 82 1.62 3.39 2.87
C LEU A 82 2.00 2.79 1.51
N LEU A 83 2.17 3.62 0.48
CA LEU A 83 2.58 3.18 -0.85
C LEU A 83 3.95 2.50 -0.85
N ARG A 84 4.92 2.98 -0.04
CA ARG A 84 6.23 2.33 0.10
C ARG A 84 6.15 0.90 0.66
N GLY A 85 5.06 0.53 1.32
CA GLY A 85 4.84 -0.82 1.83
C GLY A 85 4.43 -1.84 0.76
N PHE A 86 4.03 -1.38 -0.43
CA PHE A 86 3.68 -2.27 -1.53
C PHE A 86 4.93 -2.67 -2.31
N ASN A 87 5.14 -3.97 -2.42
CA ASN A 87 6.08 -4.54 -3.36
C ASN A 87 5.38 -5.64 -4.14
N THR A 88 5.20 -5.45 -5.45
CA THR A 88 4.62 -6.45 -6.34
C THR A 88 5.62 -7.52 -6.77
N ASP A 89 6.90 -7.36 -6.41
CA ASP A 89 7.90 -8.38 -6.66
C ASP A 89 7.77 -9.50 -5.63
N ILE A 90 7.57 -10.71 -6.15
CA ILE A 90 7.58 -11.93 -5.35
C ILE A 90 9.04 -12.18 -4.92
N PRO A 91 9.29 -12.46 -3.63
CA PRO A 91 10.62 -12.82 -3.18
C PRO A 91 11.16 -13.99 -4.00
N PRO A 92 12.46 -13.99 -4.36
CA PRO A 92 13.05 -15.11 -5.06
C PRO A 92 12.82 -16.40 -4.28
N ALA A 93 12.70 -17.52 -5.00
CA ALA A 93 12.51 -18.83 -4.38
C ALA A 93 13.57 -19.04 -3.28
N PRO A 94 13.17 -19.52 -2.09
CA PRO A 94 14.11 -19.69 -0.98
C PRO A 94 15.20 -20.68 -1.40
N THR A 95 16.45 -20.33 -1.14
CA THR A 95 17.58 -21.25 -1.36
C THR A 95 17.43 -22.49 -0.49
N VAL A 96 18.05 -23.61 -0.89
CA VAL A 96 18.09 -24.86 -0.11
C VAL A 96 18.53 -24.58 1.34
N ARG A 97 19.51 -23.69 1.52
CA ARG A 97 19.99 -23.25 2.84
C ARG A 97 18.89 -22.60 3.69
N THR A 98 18.10 -21.70 3.10
CA THR A 98 16.96 -21.04 3.76
C THR A 98 15.88 -22.05 4.14
N VAL A 99 15.60 -23.02 3.28
CA VAL A 99 14.63 -24.10 3.54
C VAL A 99 15.10 -24.96 4.72
N MET A 100 16.37 -25.36 4.75
CA MET A 100 16.94 -26.16 5.84
C MET A 100 16.95 -25.38 7.16
N ALA A 101 17.28 -24.10 7.14
CA ALA A 101 17.25 -23.26 8.34
C ALA A 101 15.82 -23.14 8.92
N ARG A 102 14.80 -22.97 8.08
CA ARG A 102 13.40 -22.98 8.53
C ARG A 102 13.00 -24.32 9.15
N ARG A 103 13.38 -25.44 8.52
CA ARG A 103 13.11 -26.79 9.06
C ARG A 103 13.78 -27.00 10.42
N ALA A 104 15.05 -26.64 10.55
CA ALA A 104 15.78 -26.76 11.81
C ALA A 104 15.19 -25.87 12.92
N ALA A 105 14.77 -24.64 12.58
CA ALA A 105 14.08 -23.76 13.51
C ALA A 105 12.72 -24.34 13.93
N ALA A 106 11.92 -24.87 13.01
CA ALA A 106 10.64 -25.51 13.32
C ALA A 106 10.82 -26.69 14.29
N VAL A 107 11.80 -27.56 14.05
CA VAL A 107 12.12 -28.71 14.94
C VAL A 107 12.44 -28.26 16.37
N ARG A 108 13.03 -27.08 16.56
CA ARG A 108 13.29 -26.52 17.90
C ARG A 108 11.99 -26.15 18.61
N TRP A 109 11.02 -25.56 17.93
CA TRP A 109 9.75 -25.14 18.52
C TRP A 109 8.75 -26.29 18.67
N ASP A 110 8.72 -27.23 17.71
CA ASP A 110 7.84 -28.41 17.74
C ASP A 110 8.20 -29.39 18.87
N ARG A 111 9.46 -29.40 19.30
CA ARG A 111 9.90 -30.17 20.48
C ARG A 111 9.36 -29.64 21.80
N ASP A 112 9.11 -28.33 21.90
CA ASP A 112 8.56 -27.71 23.11
C ASP A 112 7.01 -27.76 23.14
N ALA A 113 6.35 -27.88 21.98
CA ALA A 113 4.89 -28.00 21.88
C ALA A 113 4.35 -29.42 22.18
N ALA A 114 5.22 -30.43 22.19
CA ALA A 114 4.88 -31.84 22.44
C ALA A 114 5.05 -32.26 23.92
N ARG A 115 5.11 -31.32 24.85
CA ARG A 115 5.24 -31.54 26.30
C ARG A 115 4.07 -30.94 27.05
#